data_AF-A0ABD6A164-F1
#
_entry.id   AF-A0ABD6A164-F1
#
_cell.length_a   1.000
_cell.length_b   1.000
_cell.length_c   1.000
_cell.angle_alpha   90.00
_cell.angle_beta   90.00
_cell.angle_gamma   90.00
#
_symmetry.space_group_name_H-M   'P 1'
#
loop_
_entity.id
_entity.type
_entity.pdbx_description
1 polymer ?
#
loop_
_entity_poly.entity_id
_entity_poly.type
_entity_poly.pdbx_seq_one_letter_code
_entity_poly.pdbx_strand_id
1 'polypeptide(L)'
;MIEQTRRAAETGVDVQRSAMETWFGSFESVKSAQKSGVTLSKTAIDAYLESMKSVFPEESVAELEAAVDEQFEAADEIHEDAWQSFLQGLDEAEATYDEVTEMQLELLADSFDAFEQIQSEAEETTEEAVASAEELAESA
;
A
#
# COMPACT_ATOMS: atom_id res chain seq x y z
N MET A 1 -31.23 -4.95 5.84
CA MET A 1 -30.71 -3.86 4.98
C MET A 1 -29.47 -3.23 5.60
N ILE A 2 -29.54 -2.81 6.88
CA ILE A 2 -28.39 -2.26 7.63
C ILE A 2 -27.17 -3.19 7.59
N GLU A 3 -27.35 -4.47 7.94
CA GLU A 3 -26.27 -5.49 7.87
C GLU A 3 -25.62 -5.60 6.48
N GLN A 4 -26.41 -5.46 5.41
CA GLN A 4 -25.89 -5.52 4.03
C GLN A 4 -25.09 -4.26 3.69
N THR A 5 -25.57 -3.09 4.14
CA THR A 5 -24.87 -1.82 3.99
C THR A 5 -23.57 -1.79 4.80
N ARG A 6 -23.60 -2.29 6.04
CA ARG A 6 -22.43 -2.46 6.92
C ARG A 6 -21.37 -3.31 6.24
N ARG A 7 -21.73 -4.51 5.80
CA ARG A 7 -20.81 -5.42 5.11
C ARG A 7 -20.25 -4.83 3.81
N ALA A 8 -21.09 -4.12 3.04
CA ALA A 8 -20.65 -3.46 1.82
C ALA A 8 -19.64 -2.34 2.09
N ALA A 9 -19.83 -1.58 3.18
CA ALA A 9 -18.92 -0.52 3.58
C ALA A 9 -17.59 -1.07 4.11
N GLU A 10 -17.62 -2.09 4.99
CA GLU A 10 -16.42 -2.81 5.46
C GLU A 10 -15.63 -3.39 4.28
N THR A 11 -16.31 -4.10 3.37
CA THR A 11 -15.68 -4.68 2.16
C THR A 11 -15.05 -3.58 1.29
N GLY A 12 -15.69 -2.41 1.19
CA GLY A 12 -15.17 -1.29 0.41
C GLY A 12 -13.85 -0.76 0.97
N VAL A 13 -13.74 -0.67 2.30
CA VAL A 13 -12.52 -0.26 2.99
C VAL A 13 -11.43 -1.33 2.85
N ASP A 14 -11.75 -2.61 3.02
CA ASP A 14 -10.79 -3.71 2.83
C ASP A 14 -10.22 -3.76 1.41
N VAL A 15 -11.06 -3.51 0.39
CA VAL A 15 -10.60 -3.44 -1.00
C VAL A 15 -9.64 -2.26 -1.21
N GLN A 16 -9.91 -1.11 -0.58
CA GLN A 16 -8.99 0.03 -0.63
C GLN A 16 -7.67 -0.29 0.07
N ARG A 17 -7.72 -0.94 1.24
CA ARG A 17 -6.54 -1.39 1.99
C ARG A 17 -5.65 -2.29 1.15
N SER A 18 -6.23 -3.37 0.61
CA SER A 18 -5.50 -4.33 -0.21
C SER A 18 -4.90 -3.72 -1.49
N ALA A 19 -5.60 -2.77 -2.11
CA ALA A 19 -5.07 -2.04 -3.26
C ALA A 19 -3.86 -1.18 -2.88
N MET A 20 -3.88 -0.56 -1.70
CA MET A 20 -2.79 0.26 -1.20
C MET A 20 -1.57 -0.58 -0.79
N GLU A 21 -1.77 -1.69 -0.07
CA GLU A 21 -0.71 -2.68 0.25
C GLU A 21 -0.04 -3.20 -1.03
N THR A 22 -0.83 -3.51 -2.07
CA THR A 22 -0.29 -3.93 -3.37
C THR A 22 0.55 -2.83 -4.03
N TRP A 23 0.11 -1.57 -3.91
CA TRP A 23 0.85 -0.43 -4.43
C TRP A 23 2.17 -0.22 -3.68
N PHE A 24 2.18 -0.32 -2.35
CA PHE A 24 3.41 -0.27 -1.54
C PHE A 24 4.39 -1.39 -1.93
N GLY A 25 3.92 -2.64 -1.99
CA GLY A 25 4.75 -3.78 -2.41
C GLY A 25 5.28 -3.68 -3.85
N SER A 26 4.66 -2.86 -4.71
CA SER A 26 5.13 -2.67 -6.09
C SER A 26 6.51 -1.97 -6.17
N PHE A 27 6.87 -1.17 -5.15
CA PHE A 27 8.15 -0.45 -5.15
C PHE A 27 9.36 -1.37 -4.99
N GLU A 28 9.23 -2.47 -4.26
CA GLU A 28 10.28 -3.50 -4.21
C GLU A 28 10.52 -4.12 -5.59
N SER A 29 9.44 -4.35 -6.35
CA SER A 29 9.54 -4.83 -7.72
C SER A 29 10.25 -3.81 -8.62
N VAL A 30 9.97 -2.51 -8.47
CA VAL A 30 10.66 -1.43 -9.20
C VAL A 30 12.15 -1.41 -8.86
N LYS A 31 12.53 -1.50 -7.58
CA LYS A 31 13.93 -1.59 -7.14
C LYS A 31 14.65 -2.77 -7.80
N SER A 32 14.01 -3.95 -7.80
CA SER A 32 14.59 -5.16 -8.40
C SER A 32 14.78 -5.04 -9.91
N ALA A 33 13.82 -4.41 -10.61
CA ALA A 33 13.89 -4.19 -12.05
C ALA A 33 15.00 -3.19 -12.40
N GLN A 34 15.15 -2.11 -11.62
CA GLN A 34 16.24 -1.15 -11.77
C GLN A 34 17.61 -1.82 -11.59
N LYS A 35 17.79 -2.61 -10.52
CA LYS A 35 19.03 -3.35 -10.24
C LYS A 35 19.40 -4.29 -11.39
N SER A 36 18.40 -4.99 -11.92
CA SER A 36 18.56 -5.87 -13.08
C SER A 36 18.99 -5.10 -14.33
N GLY A 37 18.40 -3.91 -14.57
CA GLY A 37 18.77 -3.04 -15.70
C GLY A 37 20.19 -2.48 -15.60
N VAL A 38 20.62 -2.08 -14.39
CA VAL A 38 22.00 -1.63 -14.13
C VAL A 38 22.99 -2.76 -14.39
N THR A 39 22.70 -3.96 -13.86
CA THR A 39 23.54 -5.15 -14.06
C THR A 39 23.67 -5.51 -15.55
N LEU A 40 22.57 -5.44 -16.30
CA LEU A 40 22.56 -5.67 -17.74
C LEU A 40 23.40 -4.63 -18.49
N SER A 41 23.29 -3.36 -18.10
CA SER A 41 24.05 -2.26 -18.70
C SER A 41 25.55 -2.43 -18.47
N LYS A 42 25.93 -2.79 -17.23
CA LYS A 42 27.32 -3.15 -16.88
C LYS A 42 27.83 -4.28 -17.78
N THR A 43 27.08 -5.38 -17.85
CA THR A 43 27.44 -6.54 -18.68
C THR A 43 27.64 -6.17 -20.16
N ALA A 44 26.80 -5.27 -20.69
CA ALA A 44 26.93 -4.81 -22.08
C ALA A 44 28.19 -3.95 -22.29
N ILE A 45 28.55 -3.12 -21.31
CA ILE A 45 29.78 -2.31 -21.34
C ILE A 45 31.01 -3.23 -21.24
N ASP A 46 31.00 -4.19 -20.33
CA ASP A 46 32.11 -5.15 -20.18
C ASP A 46 32.35 -5.93 -21.47
N ALA A 47 31.27 -6.41 -22.11
CA ALA A 47 31.38 -7.08 -23.41
C ALA A 47 31.93 -6.16 -24.52
N TYR A 48 31.58 -4.87 -24.49
CA TYR A 48 32.12 -3.89 -25.42
C TYR A 48 33.62 -3.65 -25.17
N LEU A 49 34.04 -3.51 -23.90
CA LEU A 49 35.44 -3.34 -23.53
C LEU A 49 36.27 -4.58 -23.89
N GLU A 50 35.74 -5.78 -23.66
CA GLU A 50 36.39 -7.03 -24.05
C GLU A 50 36.67 -7.07 -25.56
N SER A 51 35.74 -6.57 -26.39
CA SER A 51 35.94 -6.48 -27.85
C SER A 51 37.10 -5.55 -28.24
N MET A 52 37.37 -4.51 -27.45
CA MET A 52 38.44 -3.54 -27.68
C MET A 52 39.84 -4.10 -27.43
N LYS A 53 39.97 -5.22 -26.68
CA LYS A 53 41.26 -5.93 -26.48
C LYS A 53 41.89 -6.41 -27.78
N SER A 54 41.09 -6.52 -28.86
CA SER A 54 41.58 -6.87 -30.20
C SER A 54 42.29 -5.72 -30.94
N VAL A 55 42.09 -4.47 -30.50
CA VAL A 55 42.58 -3.25 -31.17
C VAL A 55 43.54 -2.46 -30.28
N PHE A 56 43.35 -2.51 -28.96
CA PHE A 56 44.13 -1.78 -27.97
C PHE A 56 44.96 -2.71 -27.08
N PRO A 57 46.06 -2.22 -26.47
CA PRO A 57 46.78 -2.99 -25.46
C PRO A 57 45.87 -3.43 -24.31
N GLU A 58 45.99 -4.69 -23.88
CA GLU A 58 45.16 -5.27 -22.82
C GLU A 58 45.23 -4.46 -21.52
N GLU A 59 46.40 -3.91 -21.16
CA GLU A 59 46.58 -3.09 -19.96
C GLU A 59 45.70 -1.82 -19.98
N SER A 60 45.63 -1.13 -21.12
CA SER A 60 44.79 0.07 -21.26
C SER A 60 43.30 -0.25 -21.20
N VAL A 61 42.90 -1.43 -21.66
CA VAL A 61 41.50 -1.88 -21.55
C VAL A 61 41.18 -2.30 -20.13
N ALA A 62 42.09 -2.99 -19.44
CA ALA A 62 41.91 -3.41 -18.05
C ALA A 62 41.78 -2.22 -17.08
N GLU A 63 42.53 -1.13 -17.31
CA GLU A 63 42.39 0.10 -16.54
C GLU A 63 41.00 0.74 -16.73
N LEU A 64 40.46 0.67 -17.96
CA LEU A 64 39.13 1.16 -18.27
C LEU A 64 38.03 0.26 -17.68
N GLU A 65 38.19 -1.06 -17.72
CA GLU A 65 37.31 -2.03 -17.06
C GLU A 65 37.24 -1.75 -15.55
N ALA A 66 38.38 -1.58 -14.89
CA ALA A 66 38.44 -1.25 -13.47
C ALA A 66 37.75 0.09 -13.13
N ALA A 67 37.95 1.11 -13.98
CA ALA A 67 37.28 2.40 -13.80
C ALA A 67 35.75 2.29 -14.00
N VAL A 68 35.28 1.46 -14.93
CA VAL A 68 33.84 1.19 -15.09
C VAL A 68 33.29 0.47 -13.88
N ASP A 69 33.98 -0.57 -13.40
CA ASP A 69 33.60 -1.33 -12.21
C ASP A 69 33.42 -0.42 -10.99
N GLU A 70 34.42 0.43 -10.70
CA GLU A 70 34.39 1.38 -9.58
C GLU A 70 33.19 2.33 -9.67
N GLN A 71 32.87 2.82 -10.88
CA GLN A 71 31.74 3.73 -11.08
C GLN A 71 30.39 3.04 -10.92
N PHE A 72 30.26 1.78 -11.34
CA PHE A 72 29.04 1.01 -11.12
C PHE A 72 28.86 0.64 -9.66
N GLU A 73 29.94 0.29 -8.95
CA GLU A 73 29.90 0.02 -7.51
C GLU A 73 29.48 1.27 -6.72
N ALA A 74 30.10 2.43 -7.00
CA ALA A 74 29.71 3.69 -6.38
C ALA A 74 28.24 4.06 -6.65
N ALA A 75 27.75 3.81 -7.86
CA ALA A 75 26.35 4.03 -8.21
C ALA A 75 25.40 3.06 -7.50
N ASP A 76 25.78 1.78 -7.34
CA ASP A 76 24.96 0.78 -6.63
C ASP A 76 24.88 1.10 -5.14
N GLU A 77 25.97 1.53 -4.50
CA GLU A 77 25.97 1.98 -3.10
C GLU A 77 25.03 3.16 -2.87
N ILE A 78 25.15 4.22 -3.69
CA ILE A 78 24.29 5.41 -3.58
C ILE A 78 22.82 5.03 -3.79
N HIS A 79 22.53 4.17 -4.77
CA HIS A 79 21.18 3.72 -5.03
C HIS A 79 20.63 2.84 -3.92
N GLU A 80 21.42 1.92 -3.36
CA GLU A 80 20.97 1.05 -2.27
C GLU A 80 20.62 1.87 -1.04
N ASP A 81 21.47 2.83 -0.64
CA ASP A 81 21.20 3.73 0.49
C ASP A 81 19.93 4.57 0.27
N ALA A 82 19.75 5.11 -0.94
CA ALA A 82 18.56 5.87 -1.30
C ALA A 82 17.29 5.00 -1.26
N TRP A 83 17.37 3.77 -1.79
CA TRP A 83 16.26 2.82 -1.76
C TRP A 83 15.93 2.34 -0.35
N GLN A 84 16.93 2.07 0.50
CA GLN A 84 16.72 1.71 1.90
C GLN A 84 15.98 2.83 2.64
N SER A 85 16.44 4.07 2.48
CA SER A 85 15.80 5.24 3.09
C SER A 85 14.37 5.43 2.59
N PHE A 86 14.14 5.23 1.29
CA PHE A 86 12.82 5.33 0.70
C PHE A 86 11.86 4.22 1.16
N LEU A 87 12.31 2.96 1.16
CA LEU A 87 11.52 1.80 1.59
C LEU A 87 11.17 1.90 3.07
N GLN A 88 12.11 2.32 3.93
CA GLN A 88 11.80 2.58 5.33
C GLN A 88 10.69 3.64 5.49
N GLY A 89 10.75 4.72 4.72
CA GLY A 89 9.69 5.74 4.72
C GLY A 89 8.36 5.23 4.19
N LEU A 90 8.37 4.27 3.24
CA LEU A 90 7.16 3.60 2.78
C LEU A 90 6.59 2.67 3.85
N ASP A 91 7.41 1.89 4.55
CA ASP A 91 6.95 1.01 5.64
C ASP A 91 6.28 1.83 6.75
N GLU A 92 6.85 2.99 7.11
CA GLU A 92 6.24 3.93 8.06
C GLU A 92 4.90 4.49 7.54
N ALA A 93 4.80 4.78 6.25
CA ALA A 93 3.58 5.26 5.61
C ALA A 93 2.50 4.17 5.52
N GLU A 94 2.88 2.93 5.23
CA GLU A 94 1.99 1.76 5.21
C GLU A 94 1.42 1.51 6.61
N ALA A 95 2.27 1.49 7.64
CA ALA A 95 1.82 1.33 9.03
C ALA A 95 0.84 2.44 9.46
N THR A 96 1.13 3.69 9.07
CA THR A 96 0.23 4.83 9.35
C THR A 96 -1.10 4.68 8.60
N TYR A 97 -1.06 4.25 7.35
CA TYR A 97 -2.25 4.04 6.54
C TYR A 97 -3.14 2.93 7.11
N ASP A 98 -2.54 1.83 7.56
CA ASP A 98 -3.23 0.74 8.24
C ASP A 98 -3.93 1.20 9.53
N GLU A 99 -3.24 1.96 10.37
CA GLU A 99 -3.81 2.53 11.61
C GLU A 99 -5.01 3.44 11.31
N VAL A 100 -4.89 4.31 10.32
CA VAL A 100 -5.99 5.21 9.90
C VAL A 100 -7.18 4.42 9.35
N THR A 101 -6.90 3.36 8.57
CA THR A 101 -7.94 2.53 7.97
C THR A 101 -8.69 1.73 9.03
N GLU A 102 -7.99 1.20 10.04
CA GLU A 102 -8.58 0.51 11.19
C GLU A 102 -9.46 1.44 12.02
N MET A 103 -8.98 2.64 12.32
CA MET A 103 -9.79 3.67 12.98
C MET A 103 -11.03 4.03 12.17
N GLN A 104 -10.94 4.07 10.84
CA GLN A 104 -12.09 4.35 9.98
C GLN A 104 -13.12 3.21 9.99
N LEU A 105 -12.67 1.95 10.04
CA LEU A 105 -13.54 0.78 10.22
C LEU A 105 -14.25 0.81 11.58
N GLU A 106 -13.54 1.15 12.65
CA GLU A 106 -14.11 1.26 14.00
C GLU A 106 -15.18 2.36 14.05
N LEU A 107 -14.89 3.56 13.56
CA LEU A 107 -15.87 4.66 13.50
C LEU A 107 -17.10 4.31 12.65
N LEU A 108 -16.90 3.56 11.58
CA LEU A 108 -17.98 3.07 10.72
C LEU A 108 -18.87 2.07 11.50
N ALA A 109 -18.26 1.12 12.20
CA ALA A 109 -18.96 0.15 13.03
C ALA A 109 -19.77 0.83 14.13
N ASP A 110 -19.16 1.74 14.88
CA ASP A 110 -19.82 2.54 15.93
C ASP A 110 -21.02 3.33 15.38
N SER A 111 -20.89 3.87 14.16
CA SER A 111 -21.97 4.62 13.50
C SER A 111 -23.16 3.72 13.14
N PHE A 112 -22.92 2.47 12.73
CA PHE A 112 -23.99 1.51 12.47
C PHE A 112 -24.67 1.07 13.77
N ASP A 113 -23.89 0.78 14.81
CA ASP A 113 -24.42 0.38 16.11
C ASP A 113 -25.28 1.51 16.73
N ALA A 114 -24.84 2.76 16.63
CA ALA A 114 -25.62 3.93 17.04
C ALA A 114 -26.92 4.09 16.22
N PHE A 115 -26.87 3.82 14.91
CA PHE A 115 -28.06 3.88 14.06
C PHE A 115 -29.09 2.80 14.42
N GLU A 116 -28.63 1.58 14.70
CA GLU A 116 -29.49 0.47 15.16
C GLU A 116 -30.15 0.79 16.51
N GLN A 117 -29.41 1.39 17.44
CA GLN A 117 -29.95 1.83 18.72
C GLN A 117 -31.08 2.86 18.53
N ILE A 118 -30.86 3.89 17.71
CA ILE A 118 -31.88 4.92 17.44
C ILE A 118 -33.13 4.29 16.78
N GLN A 119 -32.95 3.34 15.86
CA GLN A 119 -34.07 2.64 15.24
C GLN A 119 -34.87 1.84 16.27
N SER A 120 -34.19 1.08 17.15
CA SER A 120 -34.83 0.30 18.20
C SER A 120 -35.63 1.18 19.16
N GLU A 121 -35.06 2.32 19.59
CA GLU A 121 -35.76 3.28 20.47
C GLU A 121 -37.00 3.89 19.78
N ALA A 122 -36.91 4.15 18.48
CA ALA A 122 -38.04 4.67 17.69
C ALA A 122 -39.15 3.62 17.51
N GLU A 123 -38.79 2.34 17.33
CA GLU A 123 -39.73 1.22 17.27
C GLU A 123 -40.48 1.09 18.60
N GLU A 124 -39.77 1.03 19.73
CA GLU A 124 -40.36 0.94 21.07
C GLU A 124 -41.31 2.13 21.35
N THR A 125 -40.87 3.36 21.05
CA THR A 125 -41.70 4.56 21.20
C THR A 125 -42.97 4.50 20.33
N THR A 126 -42.85 3.95 19.11
CA THR A 126 -43.99 3.81 18.21
C THR A 126 -44.97 2.75 18.71
N GLU A 127 -44.46 1.62 19.19
CA GLU A 127 -45.29 0.55 19.80
C GLU A 127 -46.05 1.07 21.03
N GLU A 128 -45.40 1.81 21.92
CA GLU A 128 -46.03 2.43 23.08
C GLU A 128 -47.13 3.44 22.69
N ALA A 129 -46.86 4.26 21.68
CA ALA A 129 -47.83 5.24 21.17
C ALA A 129 -49.06 4.57 20.55
N VAL A 130 -48.86 3.47 19.81
CA VAL A 130 -49.96 2.68 19.25
C VAL A 130 -50.78 2.02 20.35
N ALA A 131 -50.14 1.37 21.33
CA ALA A 131 -50.83 0.73 22.45
C ALA A 131 -51.66 1.75 23.25
N SER A 132 -51.10 2.95 23.50
CA SER A 132 -51.81 4.03 24.18
C SER A 132 -53.03 4.53 23.39
N ALA A 133 -52.93 4.59 22.06
CA ALA A 133 -54.04 5.00 21.20
C ALA A 133 -55.16 3.93 21.15
N GLU A 134 -54.80 2.65 21.17
CA GLU A 134 -55.75 1.54 21.22
C GLU A 134 -56.51 1.51 22.56
N GLU A 135 -55.83 1.69 23.69
CA GLU A 135 -56.46 1.75 25.01
C GLU A 135 -57.48 2.90 25.10
N LEU A 136 -57.13 4.08 24.56
CA LEU A 136 -58.04 5.21 24.49
C LEU A 136 -59.27 4.90 23.61
N ALA A 137 -59.09 4.21 22.49
CA ALA A 137 -60.18 3.86 21.59
C ALA A 137 -61.13 2.80 22.18
N GLU A 138 -60.62 1.85 22.98
CA GLU A 138 -61.46 0.86 23.69
C GLU A 138 -62.18 1.45 24.91
N SER A 139 -61.66 2.53 25.48
CA SER A 139 -62.27 3.21 26.65
C SER A 139 -63.35 4.25 26.30
N ALA A 140 -63.58 4.53 25.01
CA ALA A 140 -64.54 5.51 24.48
C ALA A 140 -65.84 4.87 23.97
#